data_AF-A0A2I0NFN6-F1
#
_entry.id   AF-A0A2I0NFN6-F1
#
_cell.length_a   1.000
_cell.length_b   1.000
_cell.length_c   1.000
_cell.angle_alpha   90.00
_cell.angle_beta   90.00
_cell.angle_gamma   90.00
#
_symmetry.space_group_name_H-M   'P 1'
#
loop_
_entity.id
_entity.type
_entity.pdbx_description
1 polymer ?
#
loop_
_entity_poly.entity_id
_entity_poly.type
_entity_poly.pdbx_seq_one_letter_code
_entity_poly.pdbx_strand_id
1 'polypeptide(L)'
;MDKTGIRDAAQAGLEWLELQKPISVKDIARTIQALNLWGEDISELSCALLSKQKNGYWKTDKSLLDTARACSALSGCGIIQPEAIDWILAQQDNGCWNNSEIDTAYALIALNDMGVKNEAGCRWIYENYGDKWEHVGTTSLIITALFKQDEKRYRDFIRDRRSWIISKRESGGWVHIATSNLVIQALVLTGDSGMVKEVAPSIGWLVGKQEGNNWGNINSSSLSLISLKMYLDKLNSDLLL
;
A
#
# COMPACT_ATOMS: atom_id res chain seq x y z
N MET A 1 8.03 11.20 -19.57
CA MET A 1 6.58 11.24 -19.26
C MET A 1 6.28 12.61 -18.68
N ASP A 2 5.27 13.30 -19.20
CA ASP A 2 4.91 14.65 -18.77
C ASP A 2 4.16 14.61 -17.43
N LYS A 3 4.53 15.50 -16.49
CA LYS A 3 3.86 15.65 -15.19
C LYS A 3 2.39 16.06 -15.39
N THR A 4 2.09 16.80 -16.45
CA THR A 4 0.72 17.24 -16.79
C THR A 4 -0.20 16.03 -17.02
N GLY A 5 0.20 15.09 -17.87
CA GLY A 5 -0.61 13.90 -18.15
C GLY A 5 -0.85 13.00 -16.92
N ILE A 6 0.08 12.96 -15.97
CA ILE A 6 -0.13 12.25 -14.69
C ILE A 6 -1.19 12.97 -13.85
N ARG A 7 -1.12 14.31 -13.77
CA ARG A 7 -2.08 15.12 -13.01
C ARG A 7 -3.48 15.06 -13.62
N ASP A 8 -3.60 15.11 -14.93
CA ASP A 8 -4.89 15.02 -15.62
C ASP A 8 -5.56 13.66 -15.38
N ALA A 9 -4.78 12.56 -15.49
CA ALA A 9 -5.27 11.22 -15.20
C ALA A 9 -5.69 11.08 -13.73
N ALA A 10 -4.91 11.63 -12.80
CA ALA A 10 -5.24 11.62 -11.38
C ALA A 10 -6.51 12.41 -11.08
N GLN A 11 -6.66 13.62 -11.66
CA GLN A 11 -7.85 14.46 -11.49
C GLN A 11 -9.12 13.72 -11.93
N ALA A 12 -9.12 13.14 -13.14
CA ALA A 12 -10.24 12.36 -13.64
C ALA A 12 -10.57 11.15 -12.72
N GLY A 13 -9.52 10.53 -12.17
CA GLY A 13 -9.65 9.43 -11.22
C GLY A 13 -10.26 9.82 -9.87
N LEU A 14 -9.89 10.99 -9.34
CA LEU A 14 -10.43 11.55 -8.10
C LEU A 14 -11.91 11.87 -8.26
N GLU A 15 -12.28 12.60 -9.33
CA GLU A 15 -13.68 12.91 -9.64
C GLU A 15 -14.53 11.64 -9.77
N TRP A 16 -14.00 10.61 -10.43
CA TRP A 16 -14.69 9.33 -10.50
C TRP A 16 -14.85 8.67 -9.13
N LEU A 17 -13.81 8.73 -8.28
CA LEU A 17 -13.77 8.09 -6.97
C LEU A 17 -14.72 8.76 -5.95
N GLU A 18 -14.87 10.08 -6.01
CA GLU A 18 -15.81 10.86 -5.18
C GLU A 18 -17.27 10.49 -5.43
N LEU A 19 -17.61 10.12 -6.67
CA LEU A 19 -18.96 9.66 -7.02
C LEU A 19 -19.26 8.23 -6.51
N GLN A 20 -18.25 7.52 -6.01
CA GLN A 20 -18.41 6.16 -5.51
C GLN A 20 -18.93 6.15 -4.07
N LYS A 21 -19.70 5.11 -3.74
CA LYS A 21 -20.22 4.87 -2.38
C LYS A 21 -19.64 3.57 -1.82
N PRO A 22 -18.36 3.55 -1.39
CA PRO A 22 -17.73 2.33 -0.90
C PRO A 22 -18.41 1.84 0.39
N ILE A 23 -18.71 0.54 0.45
CA ILE A 23 -19.42 -0.08 1.59
C ILE A 23 -18.49 -0.98 2.41
N SER A 24 -17.56 -1.67 1.73
CA SER A 24 -16.64 -2.60 2.36
C SER A 24 -15.52 -1.86 3.09
N VAL A 25 -15.02 -2.43 4.19
CA VAL A 25 -13.90 -1.86 4.96
C VAL A 25 -12.68 -1.64 4.07
N LYS A 26 -12.37 -2.63 3.22
CA LYS A 26 -11.28 -2.54 2.24
C LYS A 26 -11.44 -1.35 1.31
N ASP A 27 -12.61 -1.18 0.70
CA ASP A 27 -12.81 -0.11 -0.29
C ASP A 27 -12.81 1.26 0.39
N ILE A 28 -13.47 1.41 1.53
CA ILE A 28 -13.46 2.65 2.31
C ILE A 28 -12.03 3.03 2.71
N ALA A 29 -11.26 2.09 3.28
CA ALA A 29 -9.89 2.34 3.71
C ALA A 29 -8.98 2.75 2.53
N ARG A 30 -9.14 2.11 1.36
CA ARG A 30 -8.36 2.46 0.16
C ARG A 30 -8.75 3.83 -0.40
N THR A 31 -10.04 4.16 -0.41
CA THR A 31 -10.51 5.48 -0.83
C THR A 31 -9.96 6.57 0.09
N ILE A 32 -10.02 6.38 1.42
CA ILE A 32 -9.44 7.33 2.39
C ILE A 32 -7.96 7.56 2.11
N GLN A 33 -7.17 6.48 1.92
CA GLN A 33 -5.74 6.60 1.62
C GLN A 33 -5.48 7.41 0.35
N ALA A 34 -6.23 7.14 -0.72
CA ALA A 34 -6.09 7.86 -1.98
C ALA A 34 -6.44 9.35 -1.82
N LEU A 35 -7.64 9.66 -1.33
CA LEU A 35 -8.12 11.03 -1.18
C LEU A 35 -7.22 11.87 -0.26
N ASN A 36 -6.84 11.33 0.91
CA ASN A 36 -5.97 12.02 1.86
C ASN A 36 -4.62 12.39 1.25
N LEU A 37 -4.00 11.51 0.45
CA LEU A 37 -2.73 11.81 -0.21
C LEU A 37 -2.85 12.96 -1.23
N TRP A 38 -4.01 13.13 -1.84
CA TRP A 38 -4.28 14.23 -2.77
C TRP A 38 -4.81 15.50 -2.09
N GLY A 39 -5.06 15.46 -0.78
CA GLY A 39 -5.57 16.61 -0.01
C GLY A 39 -7.08 16.81 -0.11
N GLU A 40 -7.82 15.78 -0.52
CA GLU A 40 -9.27 15.80 -0.62
C GLU A 40 -9.95 15.52 0.73
N ASP A 41 -11.23 15.90 0.87
CA ASP A 41 -12.00 15.64 2.08
C ASP A 41 -12.31 14.15 2.27
N ILE A 42 -12.02 13.64 3.46
CA ILE A 42 -12.20 12.24 3.86
C ILE A 42 -13.14 12.08 5.06
N SER A 43 -13.77 13.16 5.52
CA SER A 43 -14.48 13.21 6.80
C SER A 43 -15.62 12.19 6.87
N GLU A 44 -16.46 12.13 5.84
CA GLU A 44 -17.58 11.18 5.78
C GLU A 44 -17.10 9.72 5.78
N LEU A 45 -16.09 9.42 4.96
CA LEU A 45 -15.54 8.07 4.84
C LEU A 45 -14.84 7.62 6.12
N SER A 46 -14.11 8.52 6.78
CA SER A 46 -13.44 8.25 8.05
C SER A 46 -14.46 7.96 9.15
N CYS A 47 -15.53 8.75 9.23
CA CYS A 47 -16.66 8.48 10.13
C CYS A 47 -17.32 7.13 9.83
N ALA A 48 -17.60 6.82 8.56
CA ALA A 48 -18.19 5.55 8.15
C ALA A 48 -17.28 4.34 8.42
N LEU A 49 -15.96 4.52 8.35
CA LEU A 49 -14.99 3.50 8.70
C LEU A 49 -14.99 3.26 10.21
N LEU A 50 -14.85 4.32 11.01
CA LEU A 50 -14.84 4.26 12.47
C LEU A 50 -16.14 3.66 13.03
N SER A 51 -17.30 4.00 12.46
CA SER A 51 -18.59 3.45 12.91
C SER A 51 -18.73 1.94 12.71
N LYS A 52 -17.87 1.32 11.88
CA LYS A 52 -17.84 -0.14 11.67
C LYS A 52 -16.93 -0.87 12.65
N GLN A 53 -16.08 -0.16 13.40
CA GLN A 53 -15.19 -0.74 14.37
C GLN A 53 -15.98 -1.30 15.57
N LYS A 54 -15.59 -2.47 16.07
CA LYS A 54 -16.15 -3.08 17.28
C LYS A 54 -15.03 -3.70 18.08
N ASN A 55 -14.91 -3.34 19.36
CA ASN A 55 -13.92 -3.90 20.28
C ASN A 55 -12.48 -3.86 19.71
N GLY A 56 -12.09 -2.72 19.14
CA GLY A 56 -10.75 -2.51 18.58
C GLY A 56 -10.53 -3.03 17.16
N TYR A 57 -11.48 -3.73 16.53
CA TYR A 57 -11.26 -4.31 15.20
C TYR A 57 -12.45 -4.18 14.25
N TRP A 58 -12.23 -4.45 12.97
CA TRP A 58 -13.26 -4.47 11.94
C TRP A 58 -13.67 -5.91 11.64
N LYS A 59 -14.86 -6.30 12.11
CA LYS A 59 -15.38 -7.67 11.95
C LYS A 59 -15.83 -7.93 10.52
N THR A 60 -15.01 -8.64 9.75
CA THR A 60 -15.27 -9.12 8.38
C THR A 60 -14.85 -10.59 8.24
N ASP A 61 -15.06 -11.18 7.06
CA ASP A 61 -14.50 -12.49 6.70
C ASP A 61 -12.95 -12.49 6.69
N LYS A 62 -12.33 -11.31 6.59
CA LYS A 62 -10.88 -11.08 6.61
C LYS A 62 -10.50 -10.07 7.69
N SER A 63 -11.01 -10.29 8.90
CA SER A 63 -10.96 -9.32 10.00
C SER A 63 -9.56 -8.75 10.25
N LEU A 64 -8.51 -9.56 10.22
CA LEU A 64 -7.14 -9.07 10.41
C LEU A 64 -6.68 -8.14 9.28
N LEU A 65 -6.86 -8.54 8.02
CA LEU A 65 -6.47 -7.74 6.86
C LEU A 65 -7.25 -6.42 6.80
N ASP A 66 -8.55 -6.47 7.07
CA ASP A 66 -9.38 -5.28 7.01
C ASP A 66 -9.13 -4.35 8.20
N THR A 67 -8.81 -4.90 9.38
CA THR A 67 -8.34 -4.10 10.53
C THR A 67 -7.01 -3.45 10.21
N ALA A 68 -6.03 -4.17 9.66
CA ALA A 68 -4.74 -3.62 9.26
C ALA A 68 -4.89 -2.49 8.23
N ARG A 69 -5.75 -2.68 7.21
CA ARG A 69 -6.05 -1.65 6.19
C ARG A 69 -6.71 -0.43 6.80
N ALA A 70 -7.72 -0.62 7.65
CA ALA A 70 -8.40 0.48 8.32
C ALA A 70 -7.43 1.30 9.18
N CYS A 71 -6.60 0.62 9.97
CA CYS A 71 -5.58 1.25 10.80
C CYS A 71 -4.57 2.05 9.96
N SER A 72 -4.06 1.46 8.87
CA SER A 72 -3.11 2.13 7.98
C SER A 72 -3.73 3.38 7.34
N ALA A 73 -5.00 3.30 6.92
CA ALA A 73 -5.72 4.43 6.34
C ALA A 73 -5.93 5.57 7.33
N LEU A 74 -6.47 5.25 8.51
CA LEU A 74 -6.74 6.24 9.57
C LEU A 74 -5.45 6.88 10.09
N SER A 75 -4.39 6.08 10.27
CA SER A 75 -3.09 6.59 10.76
C SER A 75 -2.43 7.54 9.76
N GLY A 76 -2.56 7.29 8.46
CA GLY A 76 -2.12 8.21 7.41
C GLY A 76 -2.82 9.57 7.45
N CYS A 77 -3.97 9.65 8.14
CA CYS A 77 -4.74 10.87 8.35
C CYS A 77 -4.55 11.45 9.77
N GLY A 78 -3.61 10.92 10.56
CA GLY A 78 -3.35 11.33 11.94
C GLY A 78 -4.31 10.74 12.98
N ILE A 79 -5.16 9.77 12.61
CA ILE A 79 -6.11 9.11 13.52
C ILE A 79 -5.53 7.75 13.94
N ILE A 80 -4.91 7.70 15.12
CA ILE A 80 -4.39 6.46 15.71
C ILE A 80 -5.49 5.76 16.52
N GLN A 81 -5.54 4.43 16.45
CA GLN A 81 -6.54 3.60 17.13
C GLN A 81 -5.84 2.62 18.09
N PRO A 82 -5.55 3.03 19.34
CA PRO A 82 -4.79 2.21 20.29
C PRO A 82 -5.38 0.82 20.52
N GLU A 83 -6.70 0.70 20.60
CA GLU A 83 -7.38 -0.57 20.82
C GLU A 83 -7.16 -1.55 19.65
N ALA A 84 -6.94 -1.04 18.43
CA ALA A 84 -6.64 -1.85 17.27
C ALA A 84 -5.19 -2.35 17.26
N ILE A 85 -4.27 -1.57 17.83
CA ILE A 85 -2.89 -2.02 18.07
C ILE A 85 -2.91 -3.24 18.98
N ASP A 86 -3.57 -3.12 20.15
CA ASP A 86 -3.67 -4.20 21.13
C ASP A 86 -4.32 -5.43 20.52
N TRP A 87 -5.40 -5.23 19.76
CA TRP A 87 -6.08 -6.33 19.09
C TRP A 87 -5.18 -7.04 18.08
N ILE A 88 -4.47 -6.30 17.20
CA ILE A 88 -3.54 -6.88 16.21
C ILE A 88 -2.44 -7.65 16.94
N LEU A 89 -1.81 -7.07 17.96
CA LEU A 89 -0.74 -7.73 18.73
C LEU A 89 -1.23 -9.02 19.41
N ALA A 90 -2.45 -9.01 19.95
CA ALA A 90 -3.05 -10.20 20.57
C ALA A 90 -3.36 -11.33 19.56
N GLN A 91 -3.44 -11.04 18.26
CA GLN A 91 -3.58 -12.07 17.22
C GLN A 91 -2.24 -12.68 16.78
N GLN A 92 -1.11 -12.14 17.24
CA GLN A 92 0.20 -12.66 16.85
C GLN A 92 0.44 -14.02 17.53
N ASP A 93 0.79 -15.03 16.74
CA ASP A 93 1.17 -16.36 17.22
C ASP A 93 2.48 -16.79 16.58
N ASN A 94 3.43 -17.28 17.39
CA ASN A 94 4.75 -17.72 16.94
C ASN A 94 5.48 -16.70 16.02
N GLY A 95 5.30 -15.41 16.30
CA GLY A 95 5.88 -14.32 15.53
C GLY A 95 5.09 -13.92 14.28
N CYS A 96 4.06 -14.64 13.88
CA CYS A 96 3.30 -14.36 12.66
C CYS A 96 1.83 -14.09 12.94
N TRP A 97 1.09 -13.78 11.88
CA TRP A 97 -0.36 -13.74 11.92
C TRP A 97 -0.94 -14.77 10.95
N ASN A 98 -1.83 -15.63 11.46
CA ASN A 98 -2.51 -16.69 10.71
C ASN A 98 -1.58 -17.63 9.91
N ASN A 99 -0.29 -17.71 10.28
CA ASN A 99 0.73 -18.42 9.50
C ASN A 99 0.72 -18.02 8.00
N SER A 100 0.47 -16.74 7.74
CA SER A 100 0.26 -16.17 6.40
C SER A 100 1.22 -15.00 6.17
N GLU A 101 1.95 -15.06 5.07
CA GLU A 101 2.88 -14.01 4.66
C GLU A 101 2.17 -12.71 4.31
N ILE A 102 0.96 -12.80 3.74
CA ILE A 102 0.15 -11.63 3.40
C ILE A 102 -0.38 -10.97 4.67
N ASP A 103 -0.97 -11.75 5.57
CA ASP A 103 -1.55 -11.23 6.82
C ASP A 103 -0.46 -10.62 7.70
N THR A 104 0.69 -11.30 7.81
CA THR A 104 1.85 -10.81 8.54
C THR A 104 2.38 -9.51 7.94
N ALA A 105 2.54 -9.42 6.61
CA ALA A 105 2.99 -8.18 5.98
C ALA A 105 2.03 -7.00 6.23
N TYR A 106 0.72 -7.22 6.11
CA TYR A 106 -0.27 -6.17 6.38
C TYR A 106 -0.29 -5.76 7.86
N ALA A 107 -0.21 -6.70 8.80
CA ALA A 107 -0.13 -6.40 10.22
C ALA A 107 1.11 -5.58 10.55
N LEU A 108 2.27 -5.95 10.01
CA LEU A 108 3.53 -5.21 10.20
C LEU A 108 3.47 -3.80 9.61
N ILE A 109 2.87 -3.62 8.43
CA ILE A 109 2.67 -2.29 7.84
C ILE A 109 1.79 -1.43 8.75
N ALA A 110 0.63 -1.96 9.17
CA ALA A 110 -0.31 -1.23 10.01
C ALA A 110 0.27 -0.88 11.37
N LEU A 111 0.99 -1.80 12.02
CA LEU A 111 1.69 -1.52 13.26
C LEU A 111 2.71 -0.40 13.09
N ASN A 112 3.49 -0.40 12.00
CA ASN A 112 4.43 0.69 11.76
C ASN A 112 3.73 2.03 11.50
N ASP A 113 2.64 2.04 10.74
CA ASP A 113 1.85 3.25 10.48
C ASP A 113 1.28 3.83 11.77
N MET A 114 1.03 2.99 12.78
CA MET A 114 0.64 3.39 14.14
C MET A 114 1.81 3.62 15.11
N GLY A 115 3.06 3.60 14.62
CA GLY A 115 4.25 3.89 15.43
C GLY A 115 4.80 2.70 16.24
N VAL A 116 4.33 1.47 15.98
CA VAL A 116 4.74 0.26 16.70
C VAL A 116 5.70 -0.58 15.86
N LYS A 117 6.86 -0.88 16.43
CA LYS A 117 7.84 -1.81 15.85
C LYS A 117 7.54 -3.24 16.32
N ASN A 118 7.65 -4.21 15.41
CA ASN A 118 7.47 -5.63 15.72
C ASN A 118 8.57 -6.47 15.05
N GLU A 119 9.67 -6.61 15.78
CA GLU A 119 10.86 -7.37 15.35
C GLU A 119 10.56 -8.87 15.15
N ALA A 120 9.71 -9.45 16.01
CA ALA A 120 9.38 -10.88 15.92
C ALA A 120 8.72 -11.23 14.58
N GLY A 121 7.78 -10.39 14.11
CA GLY A 121 7.15 -10.58 12.81
C GLY A 121 8.05 -10.27 11.63
N CYS A 122 8.92 -9.27 11.75
CA CYS A 122 9.92 -9.00 10.71
C CYS A 122 10.89 -10.16 10.54
N ARG A 123 11.33 -10.76 11.65
CA ARG A 123 12.17 -11.95 11.63
C ARG A 123 11.45 -13.14 11.02
N TRP A 124 10.23 -13.40 11.45
CA TRP A 124 9.44 -14.51 10.92
C TRP A 124 9.29 -14.42 9.40
N ILE A 125 8.91 -13.25 8.87
CA ILE A 125 8.69 -13.10 7.42
C ILE A 125 10.00 -13.14 6.62
N TYR A 126 11.11 -12.68 7.21
CA TYR A 126 12.44 -12.74 6.61
C TYR A 126 12.98 -14.17 6.56
N GLU A 127 12.93 -14.91 7.67
CA GLU A 127 13.50 -16.26 7.79
C GLU A 127 12.71 -17.32 7.02
N ASN A 128 11.40 -17.12 6.85
CA ASN A 128 10.52 -18.06 6.13
C ASN A 128 10.32 -17.71 4.65
N TYR A 129 10.89 -16.60 4.16
CA TYR A 129 10.80 -16.26 2.75
C TYR A 129 11.49 -17.31 1.88
N GLY A 130 10.76 -17.81 0.88
CA GLY A 130 11.27 -18.77 -0.11
C GLY A 130 10.34 -18.90 -1.31
N ASP A 131 10.63 -19.87 -2.18
CA ASP A 131 9.98 -20.03 -3.50
C ASP A 131 8.44 -20.02 -3.46
N LYS A 132 7.83 -20.55 -2.39
CA LYS A 132 6.37 -20.58 -2.22
C LYS A 132 5.74 -19.19 -2.11
N TRP A 133 6.50 -18.20 -1.64
CA TRP A 133 6.04 -16.82 -1.46
C TRP A 133 6.54 -15.89 -2.56
N GLU A 134 7.30 -16.43 -3.52
CA GLU A 134 7.95 -15.68 -4.60
C GLU A 134 6.93 -15.30 -5.70
N HIS A 135 5.97 -14.46 -5.31
CA HIS A 135 5.03 -13.78 -6.19
C HIS A 135 5.29 -12.27 -6.11
N VAL A 136 5.15 -11.56 -7.24
CA VAL A 136 5.47 -10.12 -7.32
C VAL A 136 4.66 -9.27 -6.36
N GLY A 137 3.36 -9.52 -6.21
CA GLY A 137 2.50 -8.80 -5.26
C GLY A 137 2.86 -9.07 -3.80
N THR A 138 3.03 -10.35 -3.45
CA THR A 138 3.43 -10.78 -2.10
C THR A 138 4.80 -10.21 -1.73
N THR A 139 5.80 -10.36 -2.60
CA THR A 139 7.16 -9.84 -2.37
C THR A 139 7.15 -8.33 -2.19
N SER A 140 6.32 -7.59 -2.95
CA SER A 140 6.16 -6.14 -2.81
C SER A 140 5.62 -5.74 -1.44
N LEU A 141 4.64 -6.49 -0.90
CA LEU A 141 4.11 -6.27 0.45
C LEU A 141 5.18 -6.57 1.51
N ILE A 142 5.93 -7.66 1.37
CA ILE A 142 6.98 -8.06 2.31
C ILE A 142 8.07 -6.99 2.39
N ILE A 143 8.61 -6.53 1.25
CA ILE A 143 9.66 -5.50 1.28
C ILE A 143 9.13 -4.17 1.81
N THR A 144 7.86 -3.85 1.58
CA THR A 144 7.21 -2.66 2.16
C THR A 144 7.15 -2.76 3.68
N ALA A 145 6.71 -3.91 4.20
CA ALA A 145 6.64 -4.17 5.63
C ALA A 145 8.02 -4.09 6.29
N LEU A 146 9.02 -4.78 5.74
CA LEU A 146 10.38 -4.78 6.27
C LEU A 146 11.06 -3.41 6.19
N PHE A 147 10.85 -2.67 5.10
CA PHE A 147 11.39 -1.30 4.97
C PHE A 147 10.83 -0.37 6.03
N LYS A 148 9.51 -0.39 6.21
CA LYS A 148 8.80 0.40 7.23
C LYS A 148 9.25 0.04 8.65
N GLN A 149 9.43 -1.24 8.92
CA GLN A 149 9.80 -1.74 10.24
C GLN A 149 11.29 -1.51 10.55
N ASP A 150 12.22 -1.88 9.67
CA ASP A 150 13.65 -1.60 9.84
C ASP A 150 14.42 -1.71 8.51
N GLU A 151 14.44 -0.62 7.72
CA GLU A 151 15.20 -0.56 6.46
C GLU A 151 16.66 -0.99 6.64
N LYS A 152 17.33 -0.53 7.70
CA LYS A 152 18.78 -0.74 7.84
C LYS A 152 19.10 -2.21 8.00
N ARG A 153 18.33 -2.92 8.81
CA ARG A 153 18.53 -4.34 9.07
C ARG A 153 18.24 -5.23 7.85
N TYR A 154 17.19 -4.91 7.10
CA TYR A 154 16.74 -5.74 5.97
C TYR A 154 17.19 -5.21 4.61
N ARG A 155 18.15 -4.27 4.57
CA ARG A 155 18.59 -3.54 3.38
C ARG A 155 18.95 -4.45 2.21
N ASP A 156 19.79 -5.45 2.45
CA ASP A 156 20.27 -6.33 1.37
C ASP A 156 19.13 -7.16 0.79
N PHE A 157 18.29 -7.75 1.65
CA PHE A 157 17.09 -8.47 1.21
C PHE A 157 16.17 -7.57 0.38
N ILE A 158 15.89 -6.36 0.85
CA ILE A 158 15.06 -5.39 0.12
C ILE A 158 15.68 -5.06 -1.24
N ARG A 159 17.00 -4.80 -1.31
CA ARG A 159 17.70 -4.52 -2.58
C ARG A 159 17.57 -5.70 -3.56
N ASP A 160 17.83 -6.91 -3.09
CA ASP A 160 17.84 -8.10 -3.93
C ASP A 160 16.42 -8.40 -4.45
N ARG A 161 15.41 -8.30 -3.59
CA ARG A 161 14.01 -8.51 -3.96
C ARG A 161 13.45 -7.42 -4.88
N ARG A 162 13.86 -6.15 -4.74
CA ARG A 162 13.51 -5.09 -5.71
C ARG A 162 14.02 -5.43 -7.10
N SER A 163 15.28 -5.85 -7.20
CA SER A 163 15.91 -6.23 -8.47
C SER A 163 15.17 -7.40 -9.12
N TRP A 164 14.80 -8.41 -8.31
CA TRP A 164 13.99 -9.52 -8.77
C TRP A 164 12.60 -9.07 -9.27
N ILE A 165 11.86 -8.24 -8.53
CA ILE A 165 10.55 -7.71 -8.96
C ILE A 165 10.68 -6.98 -10.31
N ILE A 166 11.72 -6.14 -10.47
CA ILE A 166 12.00 -5.43 -11.70
C ILE A 166 12.21 -6.38 -12.88
N SER A 167 12.95 -7.47 -12.69
CA SER A 167 13.18 -8.48 -13.74
C SER A 167 11.92 -9.23 -14.18
N LYS A 168 10.83 -9.17 -13.40
CA LYS A 168 9.53 -9.79 -13.72
C LYS A 168 8.57 -8.84 -14.42
N ARG A 169 9.00 -7.63 -14.74
CA ARG A 169 8.16 -6.65 -15.46
C ARG A 169 7.94 -7.13 -16.89
N GLU A 170 6.71 -6.97 -17.36
CA GLU A 170 6.32 -7.26 -18.74
C GLU A 170 6.25 -5.95 -19.53
N SER A 171 5.15 -5.71 -20.24
CA SER A 171 4.90 -4.52 -21.08
C SER A 171 4.64 -3.24 -20.25
N GLY A 172 5.58 -2.89 -19.36
CA GLY A 172 5.51 -1.72 -18.47
C GLY A 172 4.85 -1.99 -17.12
N GLY A 173 4.04 -3.05 -16.99
CA GLY A 173 3.40 -3.45 -15.72
C GLY A 173 3.72 -4.89 -15.30
N TRP A 174 2.97 -5.38 -14.31
CA TRP A 174 3.03 -6.75 -13.77
C TRP A 174 1.63 -7.36 -13.80
N VAL A 175 1.28 -8.00 -14.93
CA VAL A 175 0.04 -8.73 -15.26
C VAL A 175 -1.28 -7.98 -14.97
N HIS A 176 -1.56 -7.66 -13.70
CA HIS A 176 -2.77 -7.01 -13.23
C HIS A 176 -2.47 -5.59 -12.71
N ILE A 177 -3.43 -4.67 -12.86
CA ILE A 177 -3.32 -3.29 -12.37
C ILE A 177 -3.07 -3.25 -10.85
N ALA A 178 -3.82 -4.04 -10.07
CA ALA A 178 -3.66 -4.10 -8.62
C ALA A 178 -2.24 -4.55 -8.20
N THR A 179 -1.72 -5.61 -8.84
CA THR A 179 -0.35 -6.10 -8.61
C THR A 179 0.68 -5.05 -9.01
N SER A 180 0.49 -4.42 -10.16
CA SER A 180 1.38 -3.37 -10.66
C SER A 180 1.44 -2.18 -9.71
N ASN A 181 0.31 -1.79 -9.12
CA ASN A 181 0.27 -0.73 -8.12
C ASN A 181 1.03 -1.09 -6.84
N LEU A 182 0.88 -2.31 -6.32
CA LEU A 182 1.66 -2.76 -5.16
C LEU A 182 3.17 -2.71 -5.44
N VAL A 183 3.58 -3.14 -6.64
CA VAL A 183 4.97 -3.08 -7.06
C VAL A 183 5.46 -1.64 -7.16
N ILE A 184 4.73 -0.76 -7.85
CA ILE A 184 5.10 0.66 -8.03
C ILE A 184 5.26 1.32 -6.66
N GLN A 185 4.29 1.14 -5.76
CA GLN A 185 4.34 1.71 -4.41
C GLN A 185 5.56 1.21 -3.63
N ALA A 186 5.82 -0.10 -3.67
CA ALA A 186 6.97 -0.69 -3.01
C ALA A 186 8.29 -0.15 -3.58
N LEU A 187 8.44 -0.09 -4.90
CA LEU A 187 9.65 0.44 -5.55
C LEU A 187 9.87 1.92 -5.24
N VAL A 188 8.83 2.76 -5.33
CA VAL A 188 8.94 4.19 -5.02
C VAL A 188 9.30 4.42 -3.55
N LEU A 189 8.67 3.68 -2.63
CA LEU A 189 8.92 3.79 -1.20
C LEU A 189 10.35 3.39 -0.82
N THR A 190 10.79 2.26 -1.34
CA THR A 190 12.08 1.65 -0.97
C THR A 190 13.25 2.16 -1.82
N GLY A 191 12.96 2.90 -2.88
CA GLY A 191 13.88 3.37 -3.91
C GLY A 191 14.74 4.57 -3.51
N ASP A 192 15.95 4.62 -4.07
CA ASP A 192 16.74 5.85 -4.16
C ASP A 192 16.26 6.72 -5.34
N SER A 193 16.97 7.82 -5.63
CA SER A 193 16.61 8.74 -6.72
C SER A 193 16.71 8.10 -8.12
N GLY A 194 17.53 7.06 -8.29
CA GLY A 194 17.61 6.27 -9.52
C GLY A 194 16.32 5.50 -9.79
N MET A 195 15.60 5.11 -8.73
CA MET A 195 14.38 4.32 -8.83
C MET A 195 13.22 5.06 -9.50
N VAL A 196 13.18 6.40 -9.42
CA VAL A 196 12.15 7.20 -10.11
C VAL A 196 12.22 6.99 -11.62
N LYS A 197 13.44 6.99 -12.19
CA LYS A 197 13.65 6.73 -13.62
C LYS A 197 13.26 5.31 -13.99
N GLU A 198 13.59 4.35 -13.13
CA GLU A 198 13.29 2.94 -13.33
C GLU A 198 11.78 2.66 -13.33
N VAL A 199 11.01 3.36 -12.50
CA VAL A 199 9.54 3.21 -12.37
C VAL A 199 8.77 4.02 -13.42
N ALA A 200 9.38 5.03 -14.04
CA ALA A 200 8.69 5.92 -14.99
C ALA A 200 7.95 5.20 -16.14
N PRO A 201 8.49 4.14 -16.78
CA PRO A 201 7.74 3.37 -17.79
C PRO A 201 6.46 2.72 -17.22
N SER A 202 6.48 2.32 -15.95
CA SER A 202 5.33 1.72 -15.27
C SER A 202 4.25 2.74 -14.91
N ILE A 203 4.63 3.98 -14.61
CA ILE A 203 3.69 5.10 -14.51
C ILE A 203 3.10 5.40 -15.90
N GLY A 204 3.94 5.37 -16.94
CA GLY A 204 3.57 5.39 -18.37
C GLY A 204 2.39 4.46 -18.66
N TRP A 205 2.64 3.20 -18.37
CA TRP A 205 1.68 2.13 -18.52
C TRP A 205 0.41 2.33 -17.69
N LEU A 206 0.55 2.72 -16.41
CA LEU A 206 -0.57 2.88 -15.50
C LEU A 206 -1.54 3.98 -15.96
N VAL A 207 -1.02 5.13 -16.42
CA VAL A 207 -1.84 6.21 -17.00
C VAL A 207 -2.54 5.71 -18.26
N GLY A 208 -1.82 5.00 -19.14
CA GLY A 208 -2.41 4.42 -20.36
C GLY A 208 -3.45 3.31 -20.13
N LYS A 209 -3.58 2.81 -18.89
CA LYS A 209 -4.60 1.82 -18.48
C LYS A 209 -5.87 2.45 -17.90
N GLN A 210 -5.95 3.78 -17.82
CA GLN A 210 -7.17 4.44 -17.39
C GLN A 210 -8.24 4.33 -18.49
N GLU A 211 -9.42 3.82 -18.12
CA GLU A 211 -10.58 3.66 -19.00
C GLU A 211 -11.81 4.21 -18.29
N GLY A 212 -12.59 5.07 -18.96
CA GLY A 212 -13.76 5.69 -18.34
C GLY A 212 -13.44 6.45 -17.06
N ASN A 213 -12.32 7.20 -17.06
CA ASN A 213 -11.78 7.97 -15.93
C ASN A 213 -11.34 7.14 -14.71
N ASN A 214 -11.25 5.81 -14.82
CA ASN A 214 -10.90 4.96 -13.67
C ASN A 214 -10.02 3.75 -14.10
N TRP A 215 -9.66 2.89 -13.14
CA TRP A 215 -8.83 1.70 -13.37
C TRP A 215 -9.58 0.39 -13.12
N GLY A 216 -10.88 0.38 -13.40
CA GLY A 216 -11.80 -0.76 -13.41
C GLY A 216 -12.68 -0.90 -12.17
N ASN A 217 -12.19 -0.59 -10.97
CA ASN A 217 -12.96 -0.65 -9.74
C ASN A 217 -12.35 0.24 -8.64
N ILE A 218 -13.09 0.45 -7.54
CA ILE A 218 -12.69 1.32 -6.42
C ILE A 218 -11.28 0.99 -5.92
N ASN A 219 -10.98 -0.29 -5.70
CA ASN A 219 -9.70 -0.73 -5.17
C ASN A 219 -8.55 -0.45 -6.16
N SER A 220 -8.71 -0.82 -7.43
CA SER A 220 -7.69 -0.55 -8.45
C SER A 220 -7.49 0.95 -8.68
N SER A 221 -8.56 1.74 -8.74
CA SER A 221 -8.49 3.19 -8.93
C SER A 221 -7.82 3.88 -7.74
N SER A 222 -8.19 3.52 -6.52
CA SER A 222 -7.56 4.07 -5.30
C SER A 222 -6.07 3.72 -5.27
N LEU A 223 -5.70 2.46 -5.56
CA LEU A 223 -4.31 2.04 -5.63
C LEU A 223 -3.53 2.81 -6.72
N SER A 224 -4.14 3.06 -7.89
CA SER A 224 -3.52 3.85 -8.95
C SER A 224 -3.27 5.28 -8.50
N LEU A 225 -4.25 5.94 -7.89
CA LEU A 225 -4.11 7.31 -7.37
C LEU A 225 -3.01 7.42 -6.31
N ILE A 226 -2.90 6.42 -5.41
CA ILE A 226 -1.81 6.33 -4.43
C ILE A 226 -0.46 6.23 -5.16
N SER A 227 -0.33 5.32 -6.13
CA SER A 227 0.91 5.12 -6.89
C SER A 227 1.34 6.39 -7.63
N LEU A 228 0.41 7.08 -8.30
CA LEU A 228 0.68 8.31 -9.04
C LEU A 228 1.16 9.43 -8.10
N LYS A 229 0.52 9.58 -6.94
CA LYS A 229 0.89 10.59 -5.95
C LYS A 229 2.25 10.34 -5.34
N MET A 230 2.51 9.10 -4.90
CA MET A 230 3.82 8.70 -4.38
C MET A 230 4.93 8.97 -5.39
N TYR A 231 4.71 8.64 -6.66
CA TYR A 231 5.68 8.91 -7.72
C TYR A 231 5.92 10.41 -7.92
N LEU A 232 4.88 11.24 -7.98
CA LEU A 232 5.02 12.68 -8.13
C LEU A 232 5.77 13.31 -6.96
N ASP A 233 5.48 12.89 -5.73
CA ASP A 233 6.13 13.42 -4.53
C ASP A 233 7.61 13.05 -4.49
N LYS A 234 7.95 11.81 -4.85
CA LYS A 234 9.35 11.37 -4.99
C LYS A 234 10.08 12.15 -6.08
N LEU A 235 9.45 12.30 -7.25
CA LEU A 235 10.01 13.06 -8.37
C LEU A 235 10.25 14.54 -8.02
N ASN A 236 9.39 15.15 -7.20
CA ASN A 236 9.58 16.53 -6.76
C ASN A 236 10.64 16.65 -5.66
N SER A 237 10.78 15.63 -4.79
CA SER A 237 11.81 15.60 -3.74
C SER A 237 13.22 15.47 -4.34
N ASP A 238 13.39 14.65 -5.37
CA ASP A 238 14.67 14.45 -6.05
C ASP A 238 15.12 15.65 -6.89
N LEU A 239 14.21 16.59 -7.21
CA LEU A 239 14.53 17.85 -7.90
C LEU A 239 14.98 18.97 -6.95
N LEU A 240 14.83 18.77 -5.64
CA LEU A 240 15.23 19.70 -4.60
C LEU A 240 16.59 19.37 -3.97
N LEU A 241 17.22 18.26 -4.39
CA LEU A 241 18.57 17.82 -4.02
C LEU A 241 19.54 18.04 -5.18
#